data_AF-A0ABD4VNT2-F1
#
_entry.id   AF-A0ABD4VNT2-F1
#
_cell.length_a   1.000
_cell.length_b   1.000
_cell.length_c   1.000
_cell.angle_alpha   90.00
_cell.angle_beta   90.00
_cell.angle_gamma   90.00
#
_symmetry.space_group_name_H-M   'P 1'
#
loop_
_entity.id
_entity.type
_entity.pdbx_description
1 polymer ?
#
loop_
_entity_poly.entity_id
_entity_poly.type
_entity_poly.pdbx_seq_one_letter_code
_entity_poly.pdbx_strand_id
1 'polypeptide(L)'
;MNYGISILFRAIPLAMALFCFGYGAFISAYGDDPNRLVAGPVVFSLGMICIALFATAATIIRQIIHTYGRGSLYALPIIGYLAAAVTIIGGICMFTGSASASSFVAGHVVAGVGLITTCVATAATSSTRFSLIPANSKMIGNGIPKGAFTKGQELVLKTIAIIVSLIAWIWAFVLLAKSDVHPAYFVAGHVMAGLACICTSLIALVATIARQIRNVYTDRERKRWPKLVLLMGTISLLWGLFVIFADSSSTNGVIGYIMIGLGLVCYSISSKVILLAKIWGREFALANRIPLIPVLTALACLFLASFAFELGTTHDDYFIPARVLAGLGAICFTLFSIVSILESGTSSK
;
A
#
# COMPACT_ATOMS: atom_id res chain seq x y z
N MET A 1 -3.10 18.52 17.83
CA MET A 1 -3.22 18.74 16.37
C MET A 1 -4.24 19.84 16.10
N ASN A 2 -3.90 20.87 15.31
CA ASN A 2 -4.84 21.92 14.91
C ASN A 2 -5.88 21.38 13.91
N TYR A 3 -7.11 21.91 13.96
CA TYR A 3 -8.23 21.56 13.07
C TYR A 3 -7.88 21.67 11.58
N GLY A 4 -7.18 22.73 11.16
CA GLY A 4 -6.75 22.90 9.77
C GLY A 4 -5.83 21.77 9.27
N ILE A 5 -4.86 21.37 10.09
CA ILE A 5 -3.95 20.25 9.78
C ILE A 5 -4.70 18.91 9.71
N SER A 6 -5.68 18.72 10.60
CA SER A 6 -6.58 17.55 10.60
C SER A 6 -7.40 17.44 9.30
N ILE A 7 -7.84 18.56 8.72
CA ILE A 7 -8.51 18.57 7.42
C ILE A 7 -7.51 18.22 6.32
N LEU A 8 -6.36 18.91 6.28
CA LEU A 8 -5.35 18.72 5.25
C LEU A 8 -4.92 17.25 5.13
N PHE A 9 -4.56 16.61 6.24
CA PHE A 9 -4.07 15.23 6.19
C PHE A 9 -5.15 14.20 5.83
N ARG A 10 -6.45 14.49 6.03
CA ARG A 10 -7.55 13.66 5.50
C ARG A 10 -7.83 13.93 4.03
N ALA A 11 -7.63 15.17 3.58
CA ALA A 11 -7.84 15.57 2.20
C ALA A 11 -6.78 14.97 1.26
N ILE A 12 -5.53 14.83 1.70
CA ILE A 12 -4.45 14.27 0.86
C ILE A 12 -4.81 12.90 0.24
N PRO A 13 -5.19 11.86 1.02
CA PRO A 13 -5.62 10.59 0.44
C PRO A 13 -6.76 10.71 -0.58
N LEU A 14 -7.74 11.61 -0.34
CA LEU A 14 -8.85 11.82 -1.27
C LEU A 14 -8.41 12.55 -2.54
N ALA A 15 -7.53 13.54 -2.43
CA ALA A 15 -6.94 14.23 -3.58
C ALA A 15 -6.11 13.27 -4.43
N MET A 16 -5.33 12.39 -3.79
CA MET A 16 -4.56 11.35 -4.49
C MET A 16 -5.49 10.28 -5.10
N ALA A 17 -6.60 9.94 -4.45
CA ALA A 17 -7.62 9.07 -5.05
C ALA A 17 -8.24 9.72 -6.29
N LEU A 18 -8.62 11.00 -6.21
CA LEU A 18 -9.15 11.77 -7.34
C LEU A 18 -8.14 11.83 -8.49
N PHE A 19 -6.86 12.05 -8.20
CA PHE A 19 -5.79 11.98 -9.19
C PHE A 19 -5.74 10.61 -9.84
N CYS A 20 -5.66 9.51 -9.08
CA CYS A 20 -5.59 8.16 -9.65
C CYS A 20 -6.84 7.80 -10.48
N PHE A 21 -8.04 8.11 -9.99
CA PHE A 21 -9.28 7.85 -10.74
C PHE A 21 -9.38 8.72 -11.99
N GLY A 22 -9.16 10.03 -11.86
CA GLY A 22 -9.23 10.97 -12.97
C GLY A 22 -8.17 10.66 -14.03
N TYR A 23 -6.94 10.35 -13.61
CA TYR A 23 -5.86 10.03 -14.52
C TYR A 23 -6.05 8.67 -15.18
N GLY A 24 -6.42 7.64 -14.42
CA GLY A 24 -6.73 6.32 -14.98
C GLY A 24 -7.92 6.33 -15.95
N ALA A 25 -8.98 7.07 -15.61
CA ALA A 25 -10.13 7.27 -16.50
C ALA A 25 -9.74 8.05 -17.76
N PHE A 26 -8.94 9.11 -17.62
CA PHE A 26 -8.42 9.87 -18.76
C PHE A 26 -7.60 8.99 -19.71
N ILE A 27 -6.69 8.17 -19.18
CA ILE A 27 -5.89 7.24 -20.00
C ILE A 27 -6.80 6.28 -20.77
N SER A 28 -7.82 5.73 -20.09
CA SER A 28 -8.75 4.74 -20.65
C SER A 28 -9.69 5.35 -21.69
N ALA A 29 -10.12 6.61 -21.51
CA ALA A 29 -11.05 7.26 -22.41
C ALA A 29 -10.39 7.85 -23.67
N TYR A 30 -9.07 8.06 -23.64
CA TYR A 30 -8.35 8.74 -24.71
C TYR A 30 -7.94 7.81 -25.86
N GLY A 31 -8.14 6.50 -25.74
CA GLY A 31 -7.95 5.55 -26.83
C GLY A 31 -7.89 4.10 -26.36
N ASP A 32 -8.07 3.17 -27.31
CA ASP A 32 -8.20 1.73 -27.05
C ASP A 32 -6.92 0.92 -27.36
N ASP A 33 -5.77 1.59 -27.45
CA ASP A 33 -4.50 0.90 -27.70
C ASP A 33 -4.13 -0.04 -26.53
N PRO A 34 -3.38 -1.14 -26.79
CA PRO A 34 -3.08 -2.15 -25.77
C PRO A 34 -2.43 -1.60 -24.51
N ASN A 35 -1.61 -0.55 -24.61
CA ASN A 35 -0.91 0.04 -23.47
C ASN A 35 -1.88 0.82 -22.58
N ARG A 36 -2.87 1.50 -23.16
CA ARG A 36 -3.95 2.17 -22.40
C ARG A 36 -4.88 1.18 -21.71
N LEU A 37 -5.19 0.06 -22.37
CA LEU A 37 -6.01 -1.01 -21.78
C LEU A 37 -5.36 -1.65 -20.54
N VAL A 38 -4.03 -1.53 -20.39
CA VAL A 38 -3.32 -1.89 -19.16
C VAL A 38 -3.22 -0.71 -18.21
N ALA A 39 -2.60 0.39 -18.64
CA ALA A 39 -2.23 1.49 -17.76
C ALA A 39 -3.45 2.19 -17.15
N GLY A 40 -4.52 2.38 -17.91
CA GLY A 40 -5.72 3.09 -17.46
C GLY A 40 -6.40 2.40 -16.28
N PRO A 41 -6.85 1.14 -16.43
CA PRO A 41 -7.47 0.39 -15.33
C PRO A 41 -6.53 0.19 -14.12
N VAL A 42 -5.24 -0.05 -14.36
CA VAL A 42 -4.27 -0.20 -13.27
C VAL A 42 -4.16 1.10 -12.47
N VAL A 43 -3.91 2.24 -13.11
CA VAL A 43 -3.81 3.55 -12.44
C VAL A 43 -5.12 3.92 -11.76
N PHE A 44 -6.26 3.66 -12.39
CA PHE A 44 -7.57 3.86 -11.80
C PHE A 44 -7.71 3.07 -10.49
N SER A 45 -7.37 1.77 -10.52
CA SER A 45 -7.47 0.90 -9.35
C SER A 45 -6.59 1.33 -8.17
N LEU A 46 -5.45 2.00 -8.41
CA LEU A 46 -4.62 2.57 -7.35
C LEU A 46 -5.37 3.61 -6.51
N GLY A 47 -6.39 4.27 -7.08
CA GLY A 47 -7.29 5.15 -6.34
C GLY A 47 -8.05 4.43 -5.20
N MET A 48 -8.31 3.13 -5.36
CA MET A 48 -9.00 2.32 -4.35
C MET A 48 -8.11 2.06 -3.12
N ILE A 49 -6.79 1.94 -3.32
CA ILE A 49 -5.82 1.97 -2.22
C ILE A 49 -5.90 3.31 -1.49
N CYS A 50 -5.95 4.43 -2.22
CA CYS A 50 -6.06 5.76 -1.63
C CYS A 50 -7.37 5.95 -0.81
N ILE A 51 -8.48 5.35 -1.24
CA ILE A 51 -9.73 5.29 -0.45
C ILE A 51 -9.56 4.49 0.85
N ALA A 52 -8.90 3.34 0.81
CA ALA A 52 -8.61 2.58 2.04
C ALA A 52 -7.60 3.31 2.96
N LEU A 53 -6.64 4.04 2.38
CA LEU A 53 -5.72 4.91 3.13
C LEU A 53 -6.44 6.11 3.74
N PHE A 54 -7.43 6.69 3.06
CA PHE A 54 -8.34 7.69 3.63
C PHE A 54 -9.05 7.11 4.85
N ALA A 55 -9.61 5.91 4.77
CA ALA A 55 -10.27 5.26 5.90
C ALA A 55 -9.32 5.11 7.10
N THR A 56 -8.05 4.78 6.85
CA THR A 56 -7.00 4.73 7.89
C THR A 56 -6.75 6.11 8.50
N ALA A 57 -6.49 7.12 7.67
CA ALA A 57 -6.23 8.50 8.11
C ALA A 57 -7.40 9.07 8.91
N ALA A 58 -8.63 8.94 8.39
CA ALA A 58 -9.85 9.40 9.04
C ALA A 58 -10.09 8.68 10.36
N THR A 59 -9.79 7.37 10.45
CA THR A 59 -9.90 6.60 11.69
C THR A 59 -8.97 7.13 12.76
N ILE A 60 -7.70 7.36 12.43
CA ILE A 60 -6.70 7.83 13.40
C ILE A 60 -6.96 9.29 13.79
N ILE A 61 -7.15 10.18 12.81
CA ILE A 61 -7.36 11.62 13.05
C ILE A 61 -8.57 11.86 13.93
N ARG A 62 -9.72 11.23 13.62
CA ARG A 62 -10.95 11.41 14.40
C ARG A 62 -10.76 10.98 15.85
N GLN A 63 -9.92 9.98 16.12
CA GLN A 63 -9.58 9.59 17.50
C GLN A 63 -8.72 10.65 18.18
N ILE A 64 -7.70 11.19 17.49
CA ILE A 64 -6.82 12.24 18.01
C ILE A 64 -7.60 13.52 18.36
N ILE A 65 -8.59 13.90 17.56
CA ILE A 65 -9.42 15.10 17.80
C ILE A 65 -10.74 14.81 18.52
N HIS A 66 -10.91 13.62 19.11
CA HIS A 66 -12.08 13.22 19.90
C HIS A 66 -13.44 13.31 19.17
N THR A 67 -13.47 13.11 17.85
CA THR A 67 -14.69 13.05 17.02
C THR A 67 -14.99 11.65 16.48
N TYR A 68 -14.34 10.62 17.04
CA TYR A 68 -14.53 9.24 16.62
C TYR A 68 -15.71 8.59 17.36
N GLY A 69 -16.84 8.46 16.67
CA GLY A 69 -18.04 7.84 17.18
C GLY A 69 -18.36 6.48 16.53
N ARG A 70 -19.47 5.87 16.96
CA ARG A 70 -19.94 4.55 16.50
C ARG A 70 -20.16 4.48 14.99
N GLY A 71 -20.62 5.56 14.35
CA GLY A 71 -20.77 5.62 12.90
C GLY A 71 -19.43 5.48 12.17
N SER A 72 -18.40 6.23 12.59
CA SER A 72 -17.04 6.14 12.00
C SER A 72 -16.36 4.81 12.30
N LEU A 73 -16.67 4.18 13.43
CA LEU A 73 -16.15 2.86 13.82
C LEU A 73 -16.47 1.78 12.78
N TYR A 74 -17.67 1.80 12.20
CA TYR A 74 -18.09 0.81 11.22
C TYR A 74 -17.95 1.32 9.77
N ALA A 75 -18.34 2.57 9.51
CA ALA A 75 -18.36 3.10 8.14
C ALA A 75 -16.97 3.12 7.48
N LEU A 76 -15.92 3.53 8.21
CA LEU A 76 -14.59 3.66 7.61
C LEU A 76 -13.98 2.29 7.24
N PRO A 77 -13.98 1.26 8.11
CA PRO A 77 -13.60 -0.10 7.70
C PRO A 77 -14.44 -0.64 6.55
N ILE A 78 -15.77 -0.46 6.58
CA ILE A 78 -16.68 -0.96 5.53
C ILE A 78 -16.32 -0.35 4.18
N ILE A 79 -16.11 0.97 4.12
CA ILE A 79 -15.69 1.67 2.89
C ILE A 79 -14.38 1.05 2.35
N GLY A 80 -13.39 0.81 3.20
CA GLY A 80 -12.13 0.22 2.79
C GLY A 80 -12.28 -1.20 2.23
N TYR A 81 -13.06 -2.06 2.88
CA TYR A 81 -13.29 -3.42 2.40
C TYR A 81 -14.20 -3.48 1.17
N LEU A 82 -15.19 -2.58 1.04
CA LEU A 82 -15.99 -2.46 -0.18
C LEU A 82 -15.13 -2.01 -1.35
N ALA A 83 -14.23 -1.05 -1.14
CA ALA A 83 -13.27 -0.64 -2.15
C ALA A 83 -12.40 -1.83 -2.60
N ALA A 84 -11.92 -2.64 -1.65
CA ALA A 84 -11.17 -3.84 -1.97
C ALA A 84 -11.99 -4.87 -2.77
N ALA A 85 -13.21 -5.17 -2.34
CA ALA A 85 -14.09 -6.14 -3.00
C ALA A 85 -14.41 -5.73 -4.44
N VAL A 86 -14.80 -4.45 -4.67
CA VAL A 86 -15.05 -3.92 -6.01
C VAL A 86 -13.82 -4.04 -6.90
N THR A 87 -12.62 -3.75 -6.35
CA THR A 87 -11.37 -3.82 -7.11
C THR A 87 -11.00 -5.26 -7.48
N ILE A 88 -11.15 -6.21 -6.53
CA ILE A 88 -10.88 -7.63 -6.77
C ILE A 88 -11.85 -8.18 -7.82
N ILE A 89 -13.15 -7.96 -7.62
CA ILE A 89 -14.20 -8.44 -8.54
C ILE A 89 -14.00 -7.82 -9.92
N GLY A 90 -13.76 -6.51 -10.01
CA GLY A 90 -13.47 -5.82 -11.26
C GLY A 90 -12.27 -6.42 -11.99
N GLY A 91 -11.16 -6.64 -11.29
CA GLY A 91 -9.98 -7.27 -11.87
C GLY A 91 -10.24 -8.71 -12.36
N ILE A 92 -10.98 -9.51 -11.58
CA ILE A 92 -11.39 -10.86 -11.97
C ILE A 92 -12.24 -10.82 -13.24
N CYS A 93 -13.31 -10.01 -13.25
CA CYS A 93 -14.18 -9.87 -14.40
C CYS A 93 -13.39 -9.46 -15.67
N MET A 94 -12.41 -8.56 -15.52
CA MET A 94 -11.56 -8.12 -16.63
C MET A 94 -10.74 -9.27 -17.23
N PHE A 95 -10.03 -10.07 -16.44
CA PHE A 95 -9.21 -11.14 -17.00
C PHE A 95 -10.02 -12.39 -17.39
N THR A 96 -11.16 -12.68 -16.72
CA THR A 96 -12.02 -13.82 -17.10
C THR A 96 -12.79 -13.56 -18.39
N GLY A 97 -13.16 -12.30 -18.64
CA GLY A 97 -13.82 -11.88 -19.88
C GLY A 97 -12.83 -11.46 -20.97
N SER A 98 -11.52 -11.59 -20.76
CA SER A 98 -10.52 -11.05 -21.68
C SER A 98 -10.38 -11.89 -22.95
N ALA A 99 -10.37 -11.22 -24.11
CA ALA A 99 -9.94 -11.78 -25.38
C ALA A 99 -8.51 -11.35 -25.77
N SER A 100 -7.92 -10.39 -25.03
CA SER A 100 -6.61 -9.78 -25.33
C SER A 100 -5.60 -9.96 -24.18
N ALA A 101 -4.32 -10.03 -24.55
CA ALA A 101 -3.21 -10.12 -23.60
C ALA A 101 -3.12 -8.90 -22.66
N SER A 102 -3.45 -7.70 -23.15
CA SER A 102 -3.46 -6.47 -22.37
C SER A 102 -4.52 -6.52 -21.27
N SER A 103 -5.77 -6.87 -21.60
CA SER A 103 -6.84 -7.01 -20.61
C SER A 103 -6.58 -8.14 -19.62
N PHE A 104 -5.91 -9.22 -20.04
CA PHE A 104 -5.44 -10.28 -19.15
C PHE A 104 -4.45 -9.75 -18.10
N VAL A 105 -3.39 -9.04 -18.51
CA VAL A 105 -2.41 -8.45 -17.58
C VAL A 105 -3.09 -7.43 -16.67
N ALA A 106 -3.88 -6.52 -17.25
CA ALA A 106 -4.59 -5.47 -16.51
C ALA A 106 -5.47 -6.06 -15.41
N GLY A 107 -6.29 -7.06 -15.74
CA GLY A 107 -7.19 -7.69 -14.76
C GLY A 107 -6.44 -8.33 -13.60
N HIS A 108 -5.34 -9.04 -13.86
CA HIS A 108 -4.52 -9.64 -12.82
C HIS A 108 -3.91 -8.59 -11.88
N VAL A 109 -3.35 -7.52 -12.45
CA VAL A 109 -2.75 -6.43 -11.68
C VAL A 109 -3.83 -5.71 -10.86
N VAL A 110 -4.98 -5.40 -11.45
CA VAL A 110 -6.12 -4.76 -10.75
C VAL A 110 -6.61 -5.65 -9.61
N ALA A 111 -6.78 -6.96 -9.82
CA ALA A 111 -7.16 -7.88 -8.74
C ALA A 111 -6.12 -7.89 -7.61
N GLY A 112 -4.83 -7.90 -7.94
CA GLY A 112 -3.73 -7.79 -6.97
C GLY A 112 -3.72 -6.45 -6.20
N VAL A 113 -4.05 -5.34 -6.85
CA VAL A 113 -4.27 -4.03 -6.19
C VAL A 113 -5.44 -4.11 -5.20
N GLY A 114 -6.48 -4.87 -5.51
CA GLY A 114 -7.57 -5.19 -4.58
C GLY A 114 -7.10 -5.99 -3.34
N LEU A 115 -6.13 -6.88 -3.48
CA LEU A 115 -5.49 -7.58 -2.35
C LEU A 115 -4.75 -6.59 -1.43
N ILE A 116 -3.97 -5.66 -2.01
CA ILE A 116 -3.32 -4.58 -1.23
C ILE A 116 -4.39 -3.75 -0.51
N THR A 117 -5.47 -3.39 -1.21
CA THR A 117 -6.57 -2.59 -0.64
C THR A 117 -7.22 -3.31 0.54
N THR A 118 -7.36 -4.64 0.48
CA THR A 118 -7.82 -5.47 1.61
C THR A 118 -6.88 -5.37 2.81
N CYS A 119 -5.57 -5.48 2.59
CA CYS A 119 -4.57 -5.33 3.65
C CYS A 119 -4.58 -3.93 4.27
N VAL A 120 -4.77 -2.87 3.47
CA VAL A 120 -4.88 -1.49 3.96
C VAL A 120 -6.19 -1.28 4.74
N ALA A 121 -7.31 -1.83 4.28
CA ALA A 121 -8.58 -1.82 5.02
C ALA A 121 -8.46 -2.56 6.36
N THR A 122 -7.68 -3.65 6.39
CA THR A 122 -7.34 -4.37 7.62
C THR A 122 -6.49 -3.50 8.55
N ALA A 123 -5.54 -2.72 8.02
CA ALA A 123 -4.78 -1.75 8.80
C ALA A 123 -5.67 -0.63 9.38
N ALA A 124 -6.63 -0.11 8.61
CA ALA A 124 -7.64 0.83 9.10
C ALA A 124 -8.46 0.22 10.25
N THR A 125 -8.91 -1.03 10.09
CA THR A 125 -9.67 -1.78 11.10
C THR A 125 -8.86 -2.00 12.37
N SER A 126 -7.58 -2.37 12.23
CA SER A 126 -6.66 -2.50 13.38
C SER A 126 -6.42 -1.17 14.08
N SER A 127 -6.60 -0.05 13.39
CA SER A 127 -6.40 1.30 13.95
C SER A 127 -7.65 1.86 14.65
N THR A 128 -8.76 1.13 14.73
CA THR A 128 -10.02 1.59 15.36
C THR A 128 -9.92 1.92 16.85
N ARG A 129 -8.82 1.50 17.50
CA ARG A 129 -8.51 1.74 18.91
C ARG A 129 -7.12 2.36 19.10
N PHE A 130 -6.71 3.16 18.12
CA PHE A 130 -5.40 3.78 18.02
C PHE A 130 -5.01 4.57 19.28
N SER A 131 -5.95 5.22 19.96
CA SER A 131 -5.69 5.99 21.19
C SER A 131 -5.01 5.16 22.30
N LEU A 132 -5.15 3.84 22.28
CA LEU A 132 -4.47 2.94 23.22
C LEU A 132 -2.96 2.80 22.96
N ILE A 133 -2.47 3.04 21.73
CA ILE A 133 -1.03 2.95 21.42
C ILE A 133 -0.20 3.97 22.24
N PRO A 134 -0.47 5.29 22.16
CA PRO A 134 0.28 6.26 22.95
C PRO A 134 0.01 6.16 24.46
N ALA A 135 -1.13 5.60 24.88
CA ALA A 135 -1.40 5.32 26.29
C ALA A 135 -0.52 4.16 26.79
N ASN A 136 -0.48 3.05 26.05
CA ASN A 136 0.28 1.86 26.40
C ASN A 136 1.79 2.08 26.34
N SER A 137 2.27 2.96 25.45
CA SER A 137 3.70 3.27 25.36
C SER A 137 4.26 3.94 26.63
N LYS A 138 3.39 4.52 27.46
CA LYS A 138 3.73 5.16 28.74
C LYS A 138 3.50 4.25 29.96
N MET A 139 2.84 3.10 29.77
CA MET A 139 2.53 2.19 30.87
C MET A 139 3.75 1.36 31.30
N ILE A 140 3.86 1.10 32.60
CA ILE A 140 4.83 0.18 33.17
C ILE A 140 4.21 -1.23 33.18
N GLY A 141 4.78 -2.16 32.42
CA GLY A 141 4.36 -3.57 32.35
C GLY A 141 3.41 -3.92 31.20
N ASN A 142 3.07 -5.21 31.09
CA ASN A 142 2.36 -5.80 29.95
C ASN A 142 0.87 -6.09 30.23
N GLY A 143 0.25 -5.29 31.10
CA GLY A 143 -1.18 -5.42 31.39
C GLY A 143 -2.03 -5.06 30.17
N ILE A 144 -3.05 -5.88 29.86
CA ILE A 144 -3.98 -5.61 28.76
C ILE A 144 -4.96 -4.51 29.20
N PRO A 145 -5.01 -3.34 28.54
CA PRO A 145 -5.88 -2.26 28.97
C PRO A 145 -7.35 -2.54 28.66
N LYS A 146 -8.26 -1.91 29.43
CA LYS A 146 -9.70 -1.99 29.17
C LYS A 146 -10.00 -1.42 27.79
N GLY A 147 -10.83 -2.13 27.03
CA GLY A 147 -11.17 -1.72 25.66
C GLY A 147 -10.09 -2.06 24.62
N ALA A 148 -8.99 -2.76 24.95
CA ALA A 148 -8.12 -3.36 23.93
C ALA A 148 -8.79 -4.50 23.16
N PHE A 149 -8.24 -4.84 21.99
CA PHE A 149 -8.70 -6.00 21.23
C PHE A 149 -8.60 -7.28 22.07
N THR A 150 -9.57 -8.18 21.90
CA THR A 150 -9.44 -9.54 22.41
C THR A 150 -8.33 -10.26 21.66
N LYS A 151 -7.80 -11.35 22.25
CA LYS A 151 -6.83 -12.22 21.55
C LYS A 151 -7.37 -12.73 20.21
N GLY A 152 -8.66 -13.06 20.16
CA GLY A 152 -9.33 -13.48 18.92
C GLY A 152 -9.37 -12.37 17.87
N GLN A 153 -9.72 -11.12 18.25
CA GLN A 153 -9.75 -9.99 17.33
C GLN A 153 -8.37 -9.67 16.73
N GLU A 154 -7.32 -9.64 17.56
CA GLU A 154 -5.93 -9.45 17.07
C GLU A 154 -5.50 -10.59 16.13
N LEU A 155 -5.83 -11.83 16.48
CA LEU A 155 -5.51 -12.98 15.63
C LEU A 155 -6.23 -12.88 14.28
N VAL A 156 -7.53 -12.58 14.26
CA VAL A 156 -8.31 -12.45 13.02
C VAL A 156 -7.71 -11.38 12.11
N LEU A 157 -7.43 -10.17 12.62
CA LEU A 157 -6.86 -9.09 11.82
C LEU A 157 -5.52 -9.47 11.20
N LYS A 158 -4.63 -10.08 11.99
CA LYS A 158 -3.33 -10.56 11.51
C LYS A 158 -3.47 -11.69 10.48
N THR A 159 -4.37 -12.64 10.73
CA THR A 159 -4.62 -13.77 9.83
C THR A 159 -5.19 -13.33 8.48
N ILE A 160 -6.08 -12.32 8.45
CA ILE A 160 -6.58 -11.75 7.18
C ILE A 160 -5.40 -11.25 6.32
N ALA A 161 -4.51 -10.43 6.87
CA ALA A 161 -3.35 -9.93 6.14
C ALA A 161 -2.42 -11.06 5.66
N ILE A 162 -2.22 -12.09 6.49
CA ILE A 162 -1.41 -13.26 6.12
C ILE A 162 -2.04 -14.03 4.96
N ILE A 163 -3.34 -14.35 5.02
CA ILE A 163 -4.05 -15.08 3.98
C ILE A 163 -3.99 -14.31 2.66
N VAL A 164 -4.27 -13.01 2.68
CA VAL A 164 -4.22 -12.16 1.48
C VAL A 164 -2.81 -12.13 0.87
N SER A 165 -1.79 -12.04 1.70
CA SER A 165 -0.40 -12.08 1.24
C SER A 165 0.00 -13.46 0.66
N LEU A 166 -0.47 -14.55 1.26
CA LEU A 166 -0.23 -15.91 0.75
C LEU A 166 -0.92 -16.10 -0.60
N ILE A 167 -2.17 -15.65 -0.73
CA ILE A 167 -2.89 -15.66 -2.01
C ILE A 167 -2.09 -14.92 -3.08
N ALA A 168 -1.59 -13.71 -2.78
CA ALA A 168 -0.80 -12.93 -3.75
C ALA A 168 0.49 -13.66 -4.19
N TRP A 169 1.22 -14.29 -3.26
CA TRP A 169 2.43 -15.05 -3.60
C TRP A 169 2.13 -16.30 -4.41
N ILE A 170 1.13 -17.10 -4.00
CA ILE A 170 0.70 -18.27 -4.75
C ILE A 170 0.29 -17.85 -6.16
N TRP A 171 -0.48 -16.77 -6.29
CA TRP A 171 -0.91 -16.25 -7.58
C TRP A 171 0.29 -15.81 -8.44
N ALA A 172 1.25 -15.07 -7.87
CA ALA A 172 2.46 -14.69 -8.58
C ALA A 172 3.20 -15.90 -9.16
N PHE A 173 3.44 -16.94 -8.35
CA PHE A 173 4.14 -18.14 -8.80
C PHE A 173 3.34 -18.97 -9.81
N VAL A 174 2.01 -19.06 -9.67
CA VAL A 174 1.15 -19.73 -10.65
C VAL A 174 1.20 -19.03 -12.01
N LEU A 175 1.26 -17.70 -12.02
CA LEU A 175 1.43 -16.94 -13.26
C LEU A 175 2.83 -17.15 -13.85
N LEU A 176 3.88 -17.02 -13.04
CA LEU A 176 5.26 -17.22 -13.49
C LEU A 176 5.51 -18.65 -14.01
N ALA A 177 4.92 -19.68 -13.41
CA ALA A 177 5.02 -21.06 -13.87
C ALA A 177 4.39 -21.30 -15.26
N LYS A 178 3.63 -20.33 -15.77
CA LYS A 178 3.03 -20.36 -17.11
C LYS A 178 3.70 -19.35 -18.06
N SER A 179 4.88 -18.83 -17.72
CA SER A 179 5.62 -17.88 -18.56
C SER A 179 5.85 -18.37 -19.98
N ASP A 180 6.06 -19.68 -20.13
CA ASP A 180 6.40 -20.31 -21.41
C ASP A 180 5.17 -20.43 -22.33
N VAL A 181 3.96 -20.28 -21.79
CA VAL A 181 2.71 -20.36 -22.54
C VAL A 181 2.43 -19.05 -23.29
N HIS A 182 2.60 -17.91 -22.62
CA HIS A 182 2.39 -16.60 -23.23
C HIS A 182 3.10 -15.49 -22.43
N PRO A 183 3.75 -14.49 -23.07
CA PRO A 183 4.49 -13.42 -22.37
C PRO A 183 3.67 -12.63 -21.33
N ALA A 184 2.34 -12.54 -21.53
CA ALA A 184 1.43 -11.91 -20.58
C ALA A 184 1.47 -12.54 -19.18
N TYR A 185 1.68 -13.85 -19.07
CA TYR A 185 1.84 -14.54 -17.78
C TYR A 185 3.13 -14.11 -17.08
N PHE A 186 4.22 -13.95 -17.84
CA PHE A 186 5.50 -13.48 -17.32
C PHE A 186 5.39 -12.05 -16.76
N VAL A 187 4.76 -11.14 -17.52
CA VAL A 187 4.52 -9.75 -17.07
C VAL A 187 3.63 -9.72 -15.83
N ALA A 188 2.46 -10.37 -15.88
CA ALA A 188 1.51 -10.37 -14.77
C ALA A 188 2.09 -11.02 -13.50
N GLY A 189 2.87 -12.09 -13.65
CA GLY A 189 3.51 -12.80 -12.54
C GLY A 189 4.53 -11.95 -11.79
N HIS A 190 5.40 -11.24 -12.51
CA HIS A 190 6.39 -10.34 -11.89
C HIS A 190 5.74 -9.17 -11.16
N VAL A 191 4.75 -8.52 -11.78
CA VAL A 191 4.02 -7.43 -11.13
C VAL A 191 3.28 -7.96 -9.89
N MET A 192 2.61 -9.12 -9.98
CA MET A 192 1.94 -9.75 -8.85
C MET A 192 2.93 -10.08 -7.71
N ALA A 193 4.17 -10.49 -8.00
CA ALA A 193 5.19 -10.70 -6.97
C ALA A 193 5.54 -9.39 -6.22
N GLY A 194 5.64 -8.26 -6.93
CA GLY A 194 5.79 -6.95 -6.30
C GLY A 194 4.59 -6.56 -5.43
N LEU A 195 3.37 -6.84 -5.88
CA LEU A 195 2.14 -6.62 -5.09
C LEU A 195 2.13 -7.53 -3.85
N ALA A 196 2.61 -8.77 -3.96
CA ALA A 196 2.76 -9.70 -2.84
C ALA A 196 3.78 -9.21 -1.80
N CYS A 197 4.86 -8.55 -2.23
CA CYS A 197 5.81 -7.89 -1.32
C CYS A 197 5.14 -6.77 -0.50
N ILE A 198 4.24 -5.99 -1.12
CA ILE A 198 3.45 -4.97 -0.42
C ILE A 198 2.49 -5.61 0.58
N CYS A 199 1.73 -6.64 0.17
CA CYS A 199 0.84 -7.37 1.08
C CYS A 199 1.61 -7.96 2.28
N THR A 200 2.79 -8.55 2.04
CA THR A 200 3.65 -9.08 3.10
C THR A 200 4.10 -7.98 4.06
N SER A 201 4.44 -6.80 3.52
CA SER A 201 4.80 -5.62 4.31
C SER A 201 3.66 -5.12 5.20
N LEU A 202 2.41 -5.21 4.71
CA LEU A 202 1.23 -4.79 5.47
C LEU A 202 0.89 -5.75 6.62
N ILE A 203 1.30 -7.03 6.59
CA ILE A 203 1.24 -7.93 7.76
C ILE A 203 1.96 -7.30 8.94
N ALA A 204 3.17 -6.76 8.71
CA ALA A 204 3.98 -6.14 9.75
C ALA A 204 3.28 -4.92 10.37
N LEU A 205 2.61 -4.11 9.54
CA LEU A 205 1.86 -2.95 9.99
C LEU A 205 0.65 -3.35 10.84
N VAL A 206 -0.20 -4.26 10.33
CA VAL A 206 -1.40 -4.75 11.04
C VAL A 206 -1.02 -5.40 12.36
N ALA A 207 -0.01 -6.28 12.36
CA ALA A 207 0.46 -6.97 13.56
C ALA A 207 1.02 -5.99 14.59
N THR A 208 1.80 -4.99 14.15
CA THR A 208 2.35 -3.97 15.05
C THR A 208 1.25 -3.16 15.72
N ILE A 209 0.27 -2.65 14.96
CA ILE A 209 -0.84 -1.86 15.49
C ILE A 209 -1.67 -2.69 16.47
N ALA A 210 -2.15 -3.87 16.06
CA ALA A 210 -3.05 -4.68 16.87
C ALA A 210 -2.40 -5.14 18.19
N ARG A 211 -1.11 -5.51 18.16
CA ARG A 211 -0.39 -5.94 19.37
C ARG A 211 -0.01 -4.79 20.30
N GLN A 212 0.30 -3.62 19.76
CA GLN A 212 0.54 -2.43 20.57
C GLN A 212 -0.74 -1.97 21.28
N ILE A 213 -1.89 -2.02 20.60
CA ILE A 213 -3.21 -1.74 21.21
C ILE A 213 -3.50 -2.71 22.37
N ARG A 214 -3.10 -3.98 22.23
CA ARG A 214 -3.23 -5.00 23.28
C ARG A 214 -2.17 -4.91 24.39
N ASN A 215 -1.18 -4.04 24.26
CA ASN A 215 -0.02 -3.96 25.15
C ASN A 215 0.76 -5.29 25.30
N VAL A 216 0.83 -6.07 24.22
CA VAL A 216 1.56 -7.36 24.18
C VAL A 216 2.63 -7.38 23.09
N TYR A 217 2.98 -6.21 22.55
CA TYR A 217 4.09 -6.08 21.60
C TYR A 217 5.42 -6.37 22.32
N THR A 218 6.37 -6.99 21.63
CA THR A 218 7.62 -7.47 22.26
C THR A 218 8.87 -6.86 21.63
N ASP A 219 10.01 -6.90 22.33
CA ASP A 219 11.31 -6.47 21.78
C ASP A 219 11.73 -7.23 20.52
N ARG A 220 11.36 -8.52 20.44
CA ARG A 220 11.60 -9.33 19.24
C ARG A 220 10.83 -8.78 18.05
N GLU A 221 9.57 -8.42 18.26
CA GLU A 221 8.70 -7.86 17.24
C GLU A 221 9.14 -6.46 16.82
N ARG A 222 9.56 -5.63 17.78
CA ARG A 222 10.15 -4.31 17.55
C ARG A 222 11.29 -4.34 16.53
N LYS A 223 12.09 -5.41 16.54
CA LYS A 223 13.20 -5.60 15.60
C LYS A 223 12.77 -6.33 14.32
N ARG A 224 11.89 -7.33 14.42
CA ARG A 224 11.54 -8.24 13.30
C ARG A 224 10.62 -7.57 12.28
N TRP A 225 9.62 -6.82 12.73
CA TRP A 225 8.63 -6.23 11.82
C TRP A 225 9.22 -5.18 10.89
N PRO A 226 10.03 -4.19 11.36
CA PRO A 226 10.73 -3.28 10.46
C PRO A 226 11.65 -4.00 9.47
N LYS A 227 12.41 -5.00 9.93
CA LYS A 227 13.31 -5.79 9.09
C LYS A 227 12.57 -6.53 7.97
N LEU A 228 11.39 -7.09 8.26
CA LEU A 228 10.57 -7.75 7.25
C LEU A 228 10.17 -6.78 6.13
N VAL A 229 9.68 -5.58 6.49
CA VAL A 229 9.25 -4.61 5.48
C VAL A 229 10.42 -4.10 4.64
N LEU A 230 11.56 -3.83 5.27
CA LEU A 230 12.78 -3.45 4.55
C LEU A 230 13.24 -4.56 3.61
N LEU A 231 13.24 -5.82 4.07
CA LEU A 231 13.57 -6.97 3.25
C LEU A 231 12.65 -7.09 2.03
N MET A 232 11.33 -6.95 2.20
CA MET A 232 10.37 -7.02 1.08
C MET A 232 10.59 -5.89 0.07
N GLY A 233 10.86 -4.66 0.55
CA GLY A 233 11.22 -3.55 -0.32
C GLY A 233 12.53 -3.78 -1.09
N THR A 234 13.55 -4.32 -0.43
CA THR A 234 14.82 -4.69 -1.08
C THR A 234 14.63 -5.81 -2.10
N ILE A 235 13.87 -6.86 -1.79
CA ILE A 235 13.56 -7.95 -2.72
C ILE A 235 12.89 -7.39 -3.98
N SER A 236 11.83 -6.59 -3.84
CA SER A 236 11.11 -6.03 -4.99
C SER A 236 12.00 -5.13 -5.84
N LEU A 237 12.85 -4.30 -5.20
CA LEU A 237 13.76 -3.39 -5.91
C LEU A 237 14.84 -4.16 -6.66
N LEU A 238 15.53 -5.10 -6.00
CA LEU A 238 16.59 -5.89 -6.63
C LEU A 238 16.05 -6.80 -7.72
N TRP A 239 14.86 -7.37 -7.53
CA TRP A 239 14.19 -8.14 -8.56
C TRP A 239 13.84 -7.25 -9.77
N GLY A 240 13.30 -6.04 -9.55
CA GLY A 240 13.07 -5.08 -10.62
C GLY A 240 14.33 -4.73 -11.40
N LEU A 241 15.45 -4.44 -10.72
CA LEU A 241 16.74 -4.20 -11.36
C LEU A 241 17.24 -5.43 -12.13
N PHE A 242 17.14 -6.61 -11.52
CA PHE A 242 17.54 -7.86 -12.17
C PHE A 242 16.79 -8.07 -13.49
N VAL A 243 15.47 -7.84 -13.51
CA VAL A 243 14.67 -7.99 -14.74
C VAL A 243 15.10 -6.98 -15.82
N ILE A 244 15.40 -5.73 -15.46
CA ILE A 244 15.89 -4.71 -16.41
C ILE A 244 17.21 -5.14 -17.06
N PHE A 245 18.12 -5.73 -16.29
CA PHE A 245 19.46 -6.10 -16.75
C PHE A 245 19.58 -7.52 -17.30
N ALA A 246 18.57 -8.37 -17.09
CA ALA A 246 18.58 -9.77 -17.55
C ALA A 246 18.54 -9.87 -19.08
N ASP A 247 17.80 -8.97 -19.74
CA ASP A 247 17.77 -8.83 -21.19
C ASP A 247 17.26 -7.43 -21.53
N SER A 248 17.86 -6.75 -22.52
CA SER A 248 17.60 -5.36 -22.90
C SER A 248 16.30 -5.18 -23.69
N SER A 249 15.33 -6.08 -23.52
CA SER A 249 14.01 -5.96 -24.15
C SER A 249 13.16 -4.89 -23.46
N SER A 250 12.35 -4.20 -24.25
CA SER A 250 11.44 -3.15 -23.76
C SER A 250 10.43 -3.69 -22.73
N THR A 251 9.97 -4.94 -22.90
CA THR A 251 9.05 -5.63 -21.96
C THR A 251 9.68 -5.81 -20.57
N ASN A 252 10.95 -6.21 -20.51
CA ASN A 252 11.67 -6.35 -19.24
C ASN A 252 11.87 -4.99 -18.56
N GLY A 253 12.15 -3.95 -19.36
CA GLY A 253 12.15 -2.57 -18.89
C GLY A 253 10.85 -2.22 -18.17
N VAL A 254 9.70 -2.43 -18.82
CA VAL A 254 8.36 -2.17 -18.25
C VAL A 254 8.17 -2.84 -16.89
N ILE A 255 8.42 -4.15 -16.82
CA ILE A 255 8.28 -4.93 -15.60
C ILE A 255 9.17 -4.36 -14.50
N GLY A 256 10.44 -4.12 -14.83
CA GLY A 256 11.45 -3.67 -13.90
C GLY A 256 11.12 -2.32 -13.26
N TYR A 257 10.72 -1.33 -14.07
CA TYR A 257 10.32 -0.01 -13.55
C TYR A 257 9.12 -0.10 -12.62
N ILE A 258 8.11 -0.92 -12.96
CA ILE A 258 6.94 -1.14 -12.08
C ILE A 258 7.39 -1.80 -10.77
N MET A 259 8.22 -2.85 -10.83
CA MET A 259 8.71 -3.55 -9.63
C MET A 259 9.55 -2.65 -8.70
N ILE A 260 10.37 -1.75 -9.27
CA ILE A 260 11.08 -0.73 -8.50
C ILE A 260 10.08 0.18 -7.78
N GLY A 261 9.06 0.68 -8.49
CA GLY A 261 7.98 1.47 -7.91
C GLY A 261 7.26 0.77 -6.76
N LEU A 262 6.93 -0.53 -6.92
CA LEU A 262 6.30 -1.34 -5.87
C LEU A 262 7.24 -1.54 -4.66
N GLY A 263 8.55 -1.66 -4.89
CA GLY A 263 9.57 -1.67 -3.84
C GLY A 263 9.62 -0.34 -3.06
N LEU A 264 9.51 0.80 -3.75
CA LEU A 264 9.42 2.12 -3.12
C LEU A 264 8.17 2.26 -2.24
N VAL A 265 7.03 1.67 -2.64
CA VAL A 265 5.84 1.59 -1.78
C VAL A 265 6.11 0.78 -0.50
N CYS A 266 6.82 -0.34 -0.59
CA CYS A 266 7.24 -1.12 0.59
C CYS A 266 8.11 -0.27 1.54
N TYR A 267 9.09 0.47 1.01
CA TYR A 267 9.90 1.38 1.82
C TYR A 267 9.06 2.50 2.45
N SER A 268 8.06 3.03 1.74
CA SER A 268 7.12 4.00 2.29
C SER A 268 6.30 3.42 3.44
N ILE A 269 5.83 2.15 3.35
CA ILE A 269 5.17 1.44 4.46
C ILE A 269 6.13 1.24 5.64
N SER A 270 7.41 0.97 5.38
CA SER A 270 8.41 0.72 6.43
C SER A 270 8.49 1.87 7.43
N SER A 271 8.31 3.11 6.97
CA SER A 271 8.36 4.32 7.81
C SER A 271 7.34 4.27 8.96
N LYS A 272 6.12 3.77 8.71
CA LYS A 272 5.08 3.59 9.74
C LYS A 272 5.44 2.51 10.74
N VAL A 273 5.92 1.37 10.25
CA VAL A 273 6.30 0.24 11.10
C VAL A 273 7.49 0.60 11.98
N ILE A 274 8.48 1.30 11.44
CA ILE A 274 9.63 1.84 12.17
C ILE A 274 9.18 2.86 13.21
N LEU A 275 8.29 3.79 12.84
CA LEU A 275 7.75 4.80 13.75
C LEU A 275 7.08 4.14 14.96
N LEU A 276 6.12 3.23 14.72
CA LEU A 276 5.41 2.51 15.77
C LEU A 276 6.36 1.68 16.65
N ALA A 277 7.36 1.03 16.05
CA ALA A 277 8.38 0.30 16.80
C ALA A 277 9.26 1.21 17.66
N LYS A 278 9.53 2.45 17.23
CA LYS A 278 10.37 3.41 17.96
C LYS A 278 9.66 4.02 19.15
N ILE A 279 8.40 4.41 19.01
CA ILE A 279 7.59 5.02 20.08
C ILE A 279 7.17 4.02 21.17
N TRP A 280 7.30 2.71 20.92
CA TRP A 280 6.95 1.69 21.90
C TRP A 280 7.93 1.71 23.09
N GLY A 281 7.38 2.01 24.27
CA GLY A 281 8.10 2.04 25.56
C GLY A 281 9.12 3.17 25.70
N ARG A 282 9.06 4.21 24.86
CA ARG A 282 10.02 5.34 24.88
C ARG A 282 9.34 6.65 24.47
N GLU A 283 9.60 7.73 25.20
CA GLU A 283 9.41 9.08 24.67
C GLU A 283 10.53 9.34 23.66
N PHE A 284 10.18 9.33 22.38
CA PHE A 284 11.13 9.65 21.32
C PHE A 284 10.90 11.09 20.90
N ALA A 285 11.96 11.90 20.87
CA ALA A 285 11.96 13.23 20.24
C ALA A 285 11.92 13.02 18.71
N LEU A 286 10.76 12.60 18.24
CA LEU A 286 10.48 12.31 16.85
C LEU A 286 10.11 13.64 16.22
N ALA A 287 11.13 14.32 15.72
CA ALA A 287 10.95 15.54 14.98
C ALA A 287 11.76 15.41 13.68
N ASN A 288 11.04 15.17 12.59
CA ASN A 288 11.36 15.63 11.24
C ASN A 288 12.02 14.66 10.24
N ARG A 289 12.50 13.44 10.62
CA ARG A 289 13.20 12.57 9.63
C ARG A 289 12.43 11.34 9.13
N ILE A 290 11.50 10.77 9.90
CA ILE A 290 10.78 9.57 9.45
C ILE A 290 9.77 9.86 8.33
N PRO A 291 8.99 10.97 8.38
CA PRO A 291 8.11 11.35 7.27
C PRO A 291 8.86 11.60 5.95
N LEU A 292 10.18 11.86 5.99
CA LEU A 292 10.99 12.07 4.81
C LEU A 292 11.09 10.81 3.93
N ILE A 293 11.00 9.60 4.50
CA ILE A 293 11.08 8.36 3.72
C ILE A 293 9.94 8.30 2.68
N PRO A 294 8.65 8.41 3.05
CA PRO A 294 7.56 8.49 2.08
C PRO A 294 7.71 9.61 1.04
N VAL A 295 8.18 10.79 1.43
CA VAL A 295 8.42 11.91 0.50
C VAL A 295 9.47 11.54 -0.54
N LEU A 296 10.61 11.01 -0.10
CA LEU A 296 11.68 10.57 -1.00
C LEU A 296 11.21 9.43 -1.92
N THR A 297 10.45 8.47 -1.40
CA THR A 297 9.88 7.40 -2.24
C THR A 297 8.85 7.93 -3.25
N ALA A 298 8.06 8.94 -2.89
CA ALA A 298 7.11 9.56 -3.81
C ALA A 298 7.84 10.33 -4.92
N LEU A 299 8.84 11.15 -4.55
CA LEU A 299 9.68 11.87 -5.52
C LEU A 299 10.44 10.89 -6.43
N ALA A 300 10.99 9.80 -5.88
CA ALA A 300 11.64 8.77 -6.68
C ALA A 300 10.67 8.13 -7.69
N CYS A 301 9.45 7.79 -7.29
CA CYS A 301 8.43 7.31 -8.23
C CYS A 301 8.12 8.35 -9.33
N LEU A 302 7.99 9.64 -8.98
CA LEU A 302 7.68 10.70 -9.94
C LEU A 302 8.83 11.01 -10.90
N PHE A 303 10.08 11.00 -10.41
CA PHE A 303 11.25 11.16 -11.28
C PHE A 303 11.45 9.95 -12.19
N LEU A 304 11.30 8.72 -11.67
CA LEU A 304 11.31 7.52 -12.51
C LEU A 304 10.19 7.58 -13.55
N ALA A 305 9.00 8.07 -13.17
CA ALA A 305 7.91 8.30 -14.12
C ALA A 305 8.34 9.28 -15.22
N SER A 306 8.96 10.43 -14.90
CA SER A 306 9.40 11.39 -15.92
C SER A 306 10.42 10.81 -16.89
N PHE A 307 11.37 10.00 -16.42
CA PHE A 307 12.30 9.28 -17.31
C PHE A 307 11.56 8.26 -18.18
N ALA A 308 10.60 7.52 -17.62
CA ALA A 308 9.79 6.57 -18.39
C ALA A 308 8.85 7.28 -19.39
N PHE A 309 8.38 8.50 -19.10
CA PHE A 309 7.63 9.32 -20.07
C PHE A 309 8.48 9.66 -21.28
N GLU A 310 9.73 10.07 -21.06
CA GLU A 310 10.68 10.37 -22.13
C GLU A 310 10.99 9.13 -22.97
N LEU A 311 11.29 7.99 -22.32
CA LEU A 311 11.47 6.70 -23.00
C LEU A 311 10.23 6.29 -23.79
N GLY A 312 9.03 6.60 -23.27
CA GLY A 312 7.75 6.35 -23.94
C GLY A 312 7.53 7.12 -25.25
N THR A 313 8.39 8.09 -25.59
CA THR A 313 8.36 8.77 -26.90
C THR A 313 9.08 8.01 -28.00
N THR A 314 9.97 7.08 -27.62
CA THR A 314 10.78 6.25 -28.53
C THR A 314 10.40 4.77 -28.46
N HIS A 315 9.92 4.33 -27.31
CA HIS A 315 9.54 2.95 -27.03
C HIS A 315 8.16 2.90 -26.38
N ASP A 316 7.13 2.60 -27.16
CA ASP A 316 5.72 2.68 -26.75
C ASP A 316 5.41 1.86 -25.49
N ASP A 317 6.13 0.77 -25.24
CA ASP A 317 5.95 -0.08 -24.05
C ASP A 317 6.15 0.70 -22.73
N TYR A 318 7.05 1.70 -22.72
CA TYR A 318 7.29 2.55 -21.55
C TYR A 318 6.13 3.49 -21.22
N PHE A 319 5.10 3.54 -22.08
CA PHE A 319 3.83 4.16 -21.73
C PHE A 319 3.29 3.60 -20.42
N ILE A 320 3.21 2.27 -20.25
CA ILE A 320 2.63 1.66 -19.05
C ILE A 320 3.37 2.06 -17.75
N PRO A 321 4.69 1.80 -17.59
CA PRO A 321 5.39 2.07 -16.35
C PRO A 321 5.38 3.57 -15.99
N ALA A 322 5.45 4.48 -16.97
CA ALA A 322 5.41 5.92 -16.71
C ALA A 322 4.14 6.34 -15.96
N ARG A 323 2.97 5.86 -16.39
CA ARG A 323 1.69 6.21 -15.77
C ARG A 323 1.46 5.47 -14.45
N VAL A 324 1.84 4.19 -14.40
CA VAL A 324 1.75 3.40 -13.16
C VAL A 324 2.64 4.01 -12.07
N LEU A 325 3.88 4.41 -12.38
CA LEU A 325 4.79 5.05 -11.44
C LEU A 325 4.24 6.38 -10.89
N ALA A 326 3.58 7.19 -11.73
CA ALA A 326 2.91 8.39 -11.27
C ALA A 326 1.81 8.08 -10.22
N GLY A 327 1.00 7.04 -10.46
CA GLY A 327 0.02 6.54 -9.50
C GLY A 327 0.63 5.98 -8.23
N LEU A 328 1.73 5.22 -8.32
CA LEU A 328 2.48 4.72 -7.15
C LEU A 328 3.08 5.88 -6.34
N GLY A 329 3.52 6.95 -7.00
CA GLY A 329 3.94 8.20 -6.35
C GLY A 329 2.83 8.82 -5.50
N ALA A 330 1.60 8.85 -6.02
CA ALA A 330 0.43 9.30 -5.26
C ALA A 330 0.15 8.44 -4.02
N ILE A 331 0.34 7.11 -4.11
CA ILE A 331 0.26 6.22 -2.94
C ILE A 331 1.36 6.55 -1.93
N CYS A 332 2.62 6.68 -2.35
CA CYS A 332 3.73 7.05 -1.46
C CYS A 332 3.49 8.40 -0.76
N PHE A 333 2.93 9.38 -1.47
CA PHE A 333 2.57 10.67 -0.88
C PHE A 333 1.37 10.57 0.08
N THR A 334 0.43 9.67 -0.18
CA THR A 334 -0.64 9.35 0.77
C THR A 334 -0.09 8.68 2.03
N LEU A 335 0.94 7.83 1.89
CA LEU A 335 1.60 7.21 3.03
C LEU A 335 2.37 8.23 3.88
N PHE A 336 2.95 9.28 3.26
CA PHE A 336 3.53 10.43 3.96
C PHE A 336 2.52 11.06 4.91
N SER A 337 1.31 11.42 4.41
CA SER A 337 0.32 12.08 5.26
C SER A 337 -0.04 11.23 6.49
N ILE A 338 -0.15 9.92 6.33
CA ILE A 338 -0.44 9.01 7.44
C ILE A 338 0.70 8.92 8.45
N VAL A 339 1.96 8.91 8.00
CA VAL A 339 3.11 8.93 8.93
C VAL A 339 3.12 10.22 9.73
N SER A 340 2.84 11.37 9.09
CA SER A 340 2.73 12.66 9.77
C SER A 340 1.56 12.70 10.77
N ILE A 341 0.44 12.03 10.46
CA ILE A 341 -0.66 11.84 11.42
C ILE A 341 -0.18 11.01 12.62
N LEU A 342 0.52 9.90 12.38
CA LEU A 342 1.00 9.02 13.45
C LEU A 342 2.00 9.75 14.36
N GLU A 343 2.93 10.53 13.79
CA GLU A 343 3.88 11.34 14.54
C GLU A 343 3.14 12.37 15.40
N SER A 344 2.20 13.13 14.82
CA SER A 344 1.41 14.12 15.58
C SER A 344 0.48 13.49 16.62
N GLY A 345 -0.03 12.29 16.39
CA GLY A 345 -0.91 11.56 17.31
C GLY A 345 -0.18 10.83 18.44
N THR A 346 1.14 10.70 18.34
CA THR A 346 1.98 10.01 19.34
C THR A 346 2.97 10.95 20.04
N SER A 347 3.09 12.19 19.56
CA SER A 347 3.78 13.29 20.22
C SER A 347 3.14 13.62 21.58
N SER A 348 3.97 13.89 22.58
CA SER A 348 3.57 14.42 23.90
C SER A 348 3.46 15.95 23.92
N LYS A 349 3.77 16.62 22.80
CA LYS A 349 3.66 18.07 22.61
C LYS A 349 2.38 18.48 21.90
#